data_AF-A0A832SNE9-F1
#
_entry.id   AF-A0A832SNE9-F1
#
_cell.length_a   1.000
_cell.length_b   1.000
_cell.length_c   1.000
_cell.angle_alpha   90.00
_cell.angle_beta   90.00
_cell.angle_gamma   90.00
#
_symmetry.space_group_name_H-M   'P 1'
#
loop_
_entity.id
_entity.type
_entity.pdbx_description
1 polymer ?
#
loop_
_entity_poly.entity_id
_entity_poly.type
_entity_poly.pdbx_seq_one_letter_code
_entity_poly.pdbx_strand_id
1 'polypeptide(L)'
;MSFDKIVRIPVDRVGALIGKSGKVKTQIEKTCFVKLEIDSESGEVEIITDGDVSKIQPFKAVEMVTAIGRGFSPENAMKLAKEDYVLHVVDLRDFAG
;
A
#
# COMPACT_ATOMS: atom_id res chain seq x y z
N MET A 1 -16.53 -12.39 -3.37
CA MET A 1 -16.37 -11.47 -2.23
C MET A 1 -15.62 -10.26 -2.75
N SER A 2 -16.16 -9.05 -2.54
CA SER A 2 -15.44 -7.79 -2.79
C SER A 2 -14.64 -7.47 -1.53
N PHE A 3 -13.36 -7.10 -1.69
CA PHE A 3 -12.57 -6.57 -0.59
C PHE A 3 -12.33 -5.09 -0.83
N ASP A 4 -12.64 -4.32 0.19
CA ASP A 4 -12.41 -2.88 0.26
C ASP A 4 -11.70 -2.61 1.59
N LYS A 5 -10.60 -1.86 1.54
CA LYS A 5 -9.88 -1.42 2.73
C LYS A 5 -9.37 -0.01 2.55
N ILE A 6 -9.71 0.84 3.52
CA ILE A 6 -9.11 2.15 3.69
C ILE A 6 -7.87 2.05 4.58
N VAL A 7 -6.77 2.63 4.12
CA VAL A 7 -5.51 2.83 4.85
C VAL A 7 -5.19 4.31 4.83
N ARG A 8 -4.78 4.86 5.97
CA ARG A 8 -4.34 6.26 6.06
C ARG A 8 -2.83 6.35 6.14
N ILE A 9 -2.24 7.18 5.29
CA ILE A 9 -0.81 7.48 5.29
C ILE A 9 -0.57 8.97 5.58
N PRO A 10 0.62 9.35 6.06
CA PRO A 10 0.99 10.76 6.16
C PRO A 10 0.89 11.47 4.80
N VAL A 11 0.35 12.70 4.78
CA VAL A 11 0.08 13.45 3.54
C VAL A 11 1.36 13.70 2.73
N ASP A 12 2.48 13.96 3.41
CA ASP A 12 3.81 14.13 2.80
C ASP A 12 4.32 12.86 2.10
N ARG A 13 3.75 11.69 2.41
CA ARG A 13 4.09 10.40 1.80
C ARG A 13 3.22 10.05 0.60
N VAL A 14 2.11 10.76 0.36
CA VAL A 14 1.24 10.54 -0.80
C VAL A 14 2.01 10.65 -2.12
N GLY A 15 2.89 11.65 -2.24
CA GLY A 15 3.72 11.81 -3.44
C GLY A 15 4.63 10.61 -3.72
N ALA A 16 5.14 9.94 -2.67
CA ALA A 16 5.95 8.73 -2.81
C ALA A 16 5.11 7.52 -3.24
N LEU A 17 3.86 7.42 -2.74
CA LEU A 17 2.92 6.37 -3.12
C LEU A 17 2.43 6.51 -4.57
N ILE A 18 2.14 7.73 -5.00
CA ILE A 18 1.74 8.00 -6.40
C ILE A 18 2.96 7.78 -7.32
N GLY A 19 4.11 8.33 -6.95
CA GLY A 19 5.33 8.33 -7.74
C GLY A 19 5.24 9.21 -8.98
N LYS A 20 6.37 9.42 -9.67
CA LYS A 20 6.42 10.26 -10.88
C LYS A 20 5.43 9.74 -11.92
N SER A 21 4.50 10.60 -12.35
CA SER A 21 3.45 10.27 -13.32
C SER A 21 2.59 9.05 -12.92
N GLY A 22 2.41 8.80 -11.60
CA GLY A 22 1.58 7.68 -11.12
C GLY A 22 2.24 6.31 -11.23
N LYS A 23 3.55 6.24 -11.51
CA LYS A 23 4.27 4.99 -11.79
C LYS A 23 4.19 3.99 -10.63
N VAL A 24 4.31 4.46 -9.38
CA VAL A 24 4.31 3.58 -8.20
C VAL A 24 2.90 3.03 -7.95
N LYS A 25 1.89 3.92 -7.95
CA LYS A 25 0.47 3.54 -7.89
C LYS A 25 0.15 2.44 -8.92
N THR A 26 0.46 2.71 -10.19
CA THR A 26 0.17 1.78 -11.31
C THR A 26 0.86 0.43 -11.11
N GLN A 27 2.07 0.44 -10.56
CA GLN A 27 2.82 -0.79 -10.35
C GLN A 27 2.23 -1.63 -9.21
N ILE A 28 1.74 -1.01 -8.13
CA ILE A 28 1.06 -1.72 -7.04
C ILE A 28 -0.26 -2.32 -7.56
N GLU A 29 -1.05 -1.52 -8.27
CA GLU A 29 -2.33 -1.93 -8.86
C GLU A 29 -2.18 -3.16 -9.76
N LYS A 30 -1.20 -3.14 -10.68
CA LYS A 30 -0.91 -4.26 -11.58
C LYS A 30 -0.36 -5.50 -10.87
N THR A 31 0.47 -5.30 -9.86
CA THR A 31 1.11 -6.42 -9.15
C THR A 31 0.10 -7.15 -8.28
N CYS A 32 -0.79 -6.42 -7.64
CA CYS A 32 -1.74 -6.97 -6.67
C CYS A 32 -3.15 -7.19 -7.24
N PHE A 33 -3.41 -6.82 -8.51
CA PHE A 33 -4.73 -6.84 -9.13
C PHE A 33 -5.78 -6.08 -8.28
N VAL A 34 -5.45 -4.83 -7.98
CA VAL A 34 -6.30 -3.91 -7.22
C VAL A 34 -6.34 -2.54 -7.90
N LYS A 35 -7.29 -1.72 -7.50
CA LYS A 35 -7.35 -0.29 -7.79
C LYS A 35 -7.07 0.50 -6.52
N LEU A 36 -6.28 1.57 -6.64
CA LEU A 36 -6.01 2.50 -5.56
C LEU A 36 -6.72 3.83 -5.84
N GLU A 37 -7.61 4.24 -4.95
CA GLU A 37 -8.11 5.61 -4.92
C GLU A 37 -7.42 6.37 -3.79
N ILE A 38 -6.82 7.52 -4.10
CA ILE A 38 -5.93 8.24 -3.20
C ILE A 38 -6.44 9.67 -3.06
N ASP A 39 -6.88 10.02 -1.85
CA ASP A 39 -7.15 11.39 -1.48
C ASP A 39 -5.84 12.07 -1.05
N SER A 40 -5.41 13.02 -1.86
CA SER A 40 -4.14 13.74 -1.66
C SER A 40 -4.20 14.81 -0.57
N GLU A 41 -5.38 15.19 -0.10
CA GLU A 41 -5.55 16.15 0.99
C GLU A 41 -5.57 15.45 2.35
N SER A 42 -6.28 14.32 2.47
CA SER A 42 -6.43 13.60 3.74
C SER A 42 -5.38 12.51 3.99
N GLY A 43 -4.74 12.02 2.91
CA GLY A 43 -3.85 10.87 2.93
C GLY A 43 -4.59 9.53 3.00
N GLU A 44 -5.90 9.51 2.77
CA GLU A 44 -6.68 8.28 2.69
C GLU A 44 -6.43 7.55 1.37
N VAL A 45 -6.21 6.25 1.48
CA VAL A 45 -5.96 5.35 0.36
C VAL A 45 -6.97 4.20 0.45
N GLU A 46 -7.88 4.18 -0.50
CA GLU A 46 -8.87 3.10 -0.65
C GLU A 46 -8.32 2.04 -1.61
N ILE A 47 -8.31 0.80 -1.14
CA ILE A 47 -7.78 -0.36 -1.87
C ILE A 47 -8.96 -1.25 -2.25
N ILE A 48 -9.27 -1.25 -3.54
CA ILE A 48 -10.45 -1.90 -4.09
C ILE A 48 -10.00 -3.08 -4.94
N THR A 49 -10.57 -4.26 -4.73
CA THR A 49 -10.29 -5.42 -5.60
C THR A 49 -10.73 -5.16 -7.03
N ASP A 50 -9.86 -5.45 -8.00
CA ASP A 50 -10.16 -5.32 -9.42
C ASP A 50 -9.80 -6.62 -10.17
N GLY A 51 -10.75 -7.15 -10.94
CA GLY A 51 -10.54 -8.35 -11.76
C GLY A 51 -10.80 -9.70 -11.08
N ASP A 52 -10.02 -10.71 -11.50
CA ASP A 52 -10.24 -12.12 -11.19
C ASP A 52 -9.84 -12.48 -9.75
N VAL A 53 -10.79 -12.99 -8.98
CA VAL A 53 -10.65 -13.39 -7.57
C VAL A 53 -9.51 -14.40 -7.34
N SER A 54 -9.13 -15.16 -8.36
CA SER A 54 -8.00 -16.11 -8.27
C SER A 54 -6.62 -15.45 -8.22
N LYS A 55 -6.51 -14.15 -8.58
CA LYS A 55 -5.22 -13.43 -8.70
C LYS A 55 -5.10 -12.25 -7.76
N ILE A 56 -6.20 -11.74 -7.21
CA ILE A 56 -6.18 -10.58 -6.32
C ILE A 56 -5.32 -10.82 -5.08
N GLN A 57 -4.48 -9.84 -4.75
CA GLN A 57 -3.62 -9.85 -3.57
C GLN A 57 -3.82 -8.56 -2.75
N PRO A 58 -5.05 -8.29 -2.26
CA PRO A 58 -5.35 -7.03 -1.60
C PRO A 58 -4.54 -6.81 -0.31
N PHE A 59 -4.22 -7.89 0.42
CA PHE A 59 -3.40 -7.80 1.64
C PHE A 59 -1.97 -7.37 1.34
N LYS A 60 -1.37 -7.83 0.23
CA LYS A 60 -0.05 -7.38 -0.21
C LYS A 60 -0.07 -5.88 -0.57
N ALA A 61 -1.13 -5.42 -1.23
CA ALA A 61 -1.31 -3.99 -1.51
C ALA A 61 -1.40 -3.16 -0.22
N VAL A 62 -2.15 -3.63 0.79
CA VAL A 62 -2.23 -2.99 2.12
C VAL A 62 -0.84 -2.89 2.76
N GLU A 63 -0.05 -3.96 2.73
CA GLU A 63 1.31 -3.95 3.28
C GLU A 63 2.22 -2.97 2.52
N MET A 64 2.18 -2.95 1.19
CA MET A 64 2.98 -2.01 0.38
C MET A 64 2.63 -0.55 0.65
N VAL A 65 1.34 -0.21 0.67
CA VAL A 65 0.85 1.15 0.98
C VAL A 65 1.27 1.54 2.39
N THR A 66 1.11 0.63 3.36
CA THR A 66 1.51 0.86 4.75
C THR A 66 3.03 1.08 4.85
N ALA A 67 3.85 0.27 4.18
CA ALA A 67 5.30 0.41 4.18
C ALA A 67 5.74 1.78 3.63
N ILE A 68 5.17 2.21 2.49
CA ILE A 68 5.47 3.53 1.90
C ILE A 68 5.05 4.65 2.86
N GLY A 69 3.87 4.54 3.48
CA GLY A 69 3.38 5.48 4.49
C GLY A 69 4.27 5.56 5.73
N ARG A 70 4.93 4.45 6.10
CA ARG A 70 5.88 4.38 7.23
C ARG A 70 7.32 4.74 6.85
N GLY A 71 7.55 5.23 5.63
CA GLY A 71 8.84 5.81 5.22
C GLY A 71 9.71 4.91 4.33
N PHE A 72 9.30 3.69 4.01
CA PHE A 72 10.02 2.88 3.03
C PHE A 72 10.00 3.54 1.65
N SER A 73 11.09 3.39 0.89
CA SER A 73 11.08 3.76 -0.53
C SER A 73 10.14 2.83 -1.31
N PRO A 74 9.57 3.29 -2.44
CA PRO A 74 8.77 2.42 -3.30
C PRO A 74 9.49 1.13 -3.66
N GLU A 75 10.77 1.22 -4.02
CA GLU A 75 11.60 0.06 -4.39
C GLU A 75 11.70 -1.00 -3.28
N ASN A 76 11.82 -0.58 -2.01
CA ASN A 76 11.85 -1.51 -0.89
C ASN A 76 10.45 -2.07 -0.57
N ALA A 77 9.41 -1.25 -0.65
CA ALA A 77 8.04 -1.70 -0.45
C ALA A 77 7.62 -2.76 -1.48
N MET A 78 8.04 -2.62 -2.75
CA MET A 78 7.72 -3.59 -3.80
C MET A 78 8.28 -4.99 -3.58
N LYS A 79 9.27 -5.16 -2.68
CA LYS A 79 9.77 -6.51 -2.33
C LYS A 79 8.69 -7.37 -1.68
N LEU A 80 7.70 -6.76 -1.02
CA LEU A 80 6.55 -7.44 -0.40
C LEU A 80 5.68 -8.22 -1.40
N ALA A 81 5.84 -7.99 -2.71
CA ALA A 81 5.20 -8.79 -3.75
C ALA A 81 5.67 -10.26 -3.72
N LYS A 82 6.85 -10.52 -3.15
CA LYS A 82 7.39 -11.87 -2.99
C LYS A 82 6.96 -12.45 -1.65
N GLU A 83 6.66 -13.74 -1.61
CA GLU A 83 6.22 -14.41 -0.39
C GLU A 83 7.28 -14.46 0.72
N ASP A 84 8.56 -14.37 0.35
CA ASP A 84 9.67 -14.38 1.32
C ASP A 84 9.81 -13.06 2.10
N TYR A 85 8.99 -12.05 1.78
CA TYR A 85 9.01 -10.73 2.42
C TYR A 85 7.67 -10.46 3.10
N VAL A 86 7.74 -10.03 4.36
CA VAL A 86 6.58 -9.68 5.20
C VAL A 86 6.83 -8.32 5.85
N LEU A 87 5.78 -7.51 5.99
CA LEU A 87 5.84 -6.27 6.75
C LEU A 87 5.44 -6.54 8.21
N HIS A 88 6.32 -6.22 9.16
CA HIS A 88 5.99 -6.20 10.58
C HIS A 88 6.10 -4.77 11.11
N VAL A 89 5.01 -4.23 11.63
CA VAL A 89 4.96 -2.91 12.26
C VAL A 89 4.82 -3.09 13.77
N VAL A 90 5.79 -2.55 14.52
CA VAL A 90 5.81 -2.59 15.98
C VAL A 90 5.56 -1.17 16.49
N ASP A 91 4.54 -1.00 17.34
CA ASP A 91 4.30 0.27 18.02
C ASP A 91 5.18 0.35 19.27
N LEU A 92 6.14 1.28 19.27
CA LEU A 92 7.06 1.42 20.39
C LEU A 92 6.37 1.88 21.68
N ARG A 93 5.20 2.53 21.58
CA ARG A 93 4.42 2.96 22.76
C ARG A 93 3.93 1.79 23.60
N ASP A 94 3.83 0.60 22.99
CA ASP A 94 3.48 -0.63 23.69
C ASP A 94 4.65 -1.15 24.57
N PHE A 95 5.87 -0.62 24.36
CA PHE A 95 7.10 -1.09 25.03
C PHE A 95 7.79 0.00 25.86
N ALA A 96 7.72 1.26 25.45
CA ALA A 96 8.31 2.40 26.16
C ALA A 96 7.50 3.67 25.88
N GLY A 97 7.03 4.33 26.95
CA GLY A 97 6.23 5.56 26.94
C GLY A 97 7.05 6.80 27.25
#